data_AF-A0A8X8LBW5-F1
#
_entry.id   AF-A0A8X8LBW5-F1
#
_cell.length_a   1.000
_cell.length_b   1.000
_cell.length_c   1.000
_cell.angle_alpha   90.00
_cell.angle_beta   90.00
_cell.angle_gamma   90.00
#
_symmetry.space_group_name_H-M   'P 1'
#
loop_
_entity.id
_entity.type
_entity.pdbx_description
1 polymer ?
#
loop_
_entity_poly.entity_id
_entity_poly.type
_entity_poly.pdbx_seq_one_letter_code
_entity_poly.pdbx_strand_id
1 'polypeptide(L)' 'MAATWKYVRPIDRYKVRIMDQPDAFQLKVLSQLYQPLIGPEAISLYFTLFSETDGDRRYSVEKQHHWLMKAMALPLD' A
#
# COMPACT_ATOMS: atom_id res chain seq x y z
N MET A 1 -12.37 -10.46 -13.94
CA MET A 1 -11.54 -9.38 -13.36
C MET A 1 -11.35 -8.32 -14.44
N ALA A 2 -11.68 -7.06 -14.16
CA ALA A 2 -11.47 -5.97 -15.11
C ALA A 2 -9.96 -5.72 -15.28
N ALA A 3 -9.51 -5.43 -16.50
CA ALA A 3 -8.09 -5.30 -16.78
C ALA A 3 -7.51 -4.03 -16.14
N THR A 4 -6.64 -4.19 -15.15
CA THR A 4 -6.05 -3.15 -14.28
C THR A 4 -5.35 -2.04 -15.08
N TRP A 5 -4.72 -2.39 -16.21
CA TRP A 5 -4.00 -1.46 -17.10
C TRP A 5 -4.86 -0.34 -17.71
N LYS A 6 -6.19 -0.50 -17.75
CA LYS A 6 -7.09 0.56 -18.23
C LYS A 6 -7.27 1.70 -17.24
N TYR A 7 -6.96 1.46 -15.96
CA TYR A 7 -7.21 2.41 -14.87
C TYR A 7 -5.94 2.86 -14.17
N VAL A 8 -4.92 2.00 -14.10
CA VAL A 8 -3.64 2.32 -13.44
C VAL A 8 -2.48 1.85 -14.32
N ARG A 9 -1.52 2.75 -14.56
CA ARG A 9 -0.30 2.48 -15.31
C ARG A 9 0.94 2.67 -14.42
N PRO A 10 2.06 1.97 -14.71
CA PRO A 10 3.28 2.07 -13.91
C PRO A 10 3.84 3.50 -13.77
N ILE A 11 3.60 4.36 -14.76
CA ILE A 11 4.04 5.76 -14.78
C ILE A 11 3.07 6.72 -14.07
N ASP A 12 1.85 6.29 -13.78
CA ASP A 12 0.88 7.10 -13.06
C ASP A 12 1.41 7.37 -11.65
N ARG A 13 1.21 8.62 -11.20
CA ARG A 13 1.74 9.09 -9.93
C ARG A 13 0.72 8.87 -8.81
N TYR A 14 1.23 8.59 -7.63
CA TYR A 14 0.45 8.47 -6.41
C TYR A 14 1.12 9.22 -5.27
N LYS A 15 0.32 9.56 -4.27
CA LYS A 15 0.75 10.15 -3.00
C LYS A 15 -0.05 9.49 -1.88
N VAL A 16 0.64 9.04 -0.84
CA VAL A 16 0.01 8.41 0.32
C VAL A 16 -0.25 9.48 1.36
N ARG A 17 -1.40 9.38 2.03
CA ARG A 17 -1.74 10.21 3.19
C ARG A 17 -2.35 9.32 4.25
N ILE A 18 -1.88 9.44 5.49
CA ILE A 18 -2.49 8.82 6.66
C ILE A 18 -3.18 9.89 7.49
N MET A 19 -4.32 9.54 8.09
CA MET A 19 -4.99 10.42 9.05
C MET A 19 -4.39 10.23 10.43
N ASP A 20 -4.28 8.97 10.84
CA ASP A 20 -3.80 8.51 12.13
C ASP A 20 -2.87 7.31 11.96
N GLN A 21 -1.98 7.12 12.94
CA GLN A 21 -1.07 5.98 12.99
C GLN A 21 -1.81 4.74 13.52
N PRO A 22 -1.69 3.57 12.87
CA PRO A 22 -2.32 2.36 13.37
C PRO A 22 -1.71 1.94 14.69
N ASP A 23 -2.58 1.69 15.68
CA ASP A 23 -2.17 1.17 16.96
C ASP A 23 -1.95 -0.36 16.92
N ALA A 24 -1.42 -0.91 18.01
CA ALA A 24 -1.13 -2.34 18.11
C ALA A 24 -2.38 -3.23 17.97
N PHE A 25 -3.57 -2.72 18.32
CA PHE A 25 -4.82 -3.46 18.17
C PHE A 25 -5.24 -3.55 16.70
N GLN A 26 -5.17 -2.43 15.98
CA GLN A 26 -5.45 -2.37 14.54
C GLN A 26 -4.49 -3.26 13.74
N LEU A 27 -3.21 -3.33 14.12
CA LEU A 27 -2.25 -4.24 13.49
C LEU A 27 -2.60 -5.72 13.71
N LYS A 28 -3.13 -6.08 14.89
CA LYS A 28 -3.66 -7.44 15.15
C LYS A 28 -4.90 -7.72 14.30
N VAL A 29 -5.81 -6.75 14.19
CA VAL A 29 -7.00 -6.88 13.35
C VAL A 29 -6.61 -7.10 11.89
N LEU A 30 -5.65 -6.33 11.36
CA LEU A 30 -5.14 -6.50 10.00
C LEU A 30 -4.56 -7.90 9.76
N SER A 31 -3.74 -8.41 10.67
CA SER A 31 -3.09 -9.72 10.50
C SER A 31 -4.01 -10.91 10.79
N GLN A 32 -4.91 -10.82 11.79
CA GLN A 32 -5.72 -11.95 12.24
C GLN A 32 -7.08 -12.02 11.56
N LEU A 33 -7.65 -10.89 11.15
CA LEU A 33 -9.01 -10.82 10.58
C LEU A 33 -8.98 -10.48 9.09
N TYR A 34 -8.18 -9.50 8.66
CA TYR A 34 -8.13 -9.10 7.26
C TYR A 34 -7.26 -10.03 6.42
N GLN A 35 -6.04 -10.34 6.83
CA GLN A 35 -5.12 -11.18 6.06
C GLN A 35 -5.73 -12.52 5.59
N PRO A 36 -6.53 -13.25 6.39
CA PRO A 36 -7.19 -14.47 5.93
C PRO A 36 -8.23 -14.24 4.81
N LEU A 37 -8.80 -13.04 4.73
CA LEU A 37 -9.84 -12.69 3.75
C LEU A 37 -9.27 -12.10 2.45
N ILE A 38 -8.24 -11.26 2.56
CA ILE A 38 -7.68 -10.50 1.43
C ILE A 38 -6.29 -10.98 0.99
N GLY A 39 -5.71 -11.92 1.73
CA GLY A 39 -4.39 -12.48 1.45
C GLY A 39 -3.22 -11.63 1.97
N PRO A 40 -2.01 -12.21 1.96
CA PRO A 40 -0.80 -11.56 2.47
C PRO A 40 -0.31 -10.40 1.59
N GLU A 41 -0.56 -10.43 0.28
CA GLU A 41 -0.09 -9.39 -0.65
C GLU A 41 -0.78 -8.05 -0.38
N ALA A 42 -2.08 -8.05 -0.13
CA ALA A 42 -2.83 -6.84 0.20
C ALA A 42 -2.38 -6.23 1.53
N ILE A 43 -2.05 -7.07 2.52
CA ILE A 43 -1.48 -6.62 3.80
C ILE A 43 -0.06 -6.08 3.60
N SER A 44 0.75 -6.73 2.77
CA SER A 44 2.08 -6.22 2.44
C SER A 44 1.99 -4.85 1.76
N LEU A 45 1.06 -4.66 0.81
CA LEU A 45 0.85 -3.37 0.16
C LEU A 45 0.47 -2.29 1.18
N TYR A 46 -0.42 -2.61 2.13
CA TYR A 46 -0.80 -1.68 3.20
C TYR A 46 0.44 -1.22 4.00
N PHE A 47 1.28 -2.16 4.44
CA PHE A 47 2.49 -1.82 5.18
C PHE A 47 3.52 -1.06 4.35
N THR A 48 3.67 -1.40 3.07
CA THR A 48 4.53 -0.66 2.14
C THR A 48 4.08 0.80 2.05
N LEU A 49 2.79 1.05 1.80
CA LEU A 49 2.24 2.41 1.72
C LEU A 49 2.37 3.16 3.06
N PHE A 50 2.11 2.48 4.17
CA PHE A 50 2.24 3.05 5.52
C PHE A 50 3.69 3.47 5.81
N SER A 51 4.67 2.64 5.43
CA SER A 51 6.10 2.96 5.61
C SER A 51 6.54 4.20 4.83
N GLU A 52 5.85 4.56 3.74
CA GLU A 52 6.14 5.78 2.99
C GLU A 52 5.72 7.06 3.73
N THR A 53 4.86 6.93 4.72
CA THR A 53 4.39 8.00 5.57
C THR A 53 5.06 8.03 6.94
N ASP A 54 6.04 7.15 7.18
CA ASP A 54 6.71 7.05 8.46
C ASP A 54 7.69 8.23 8.67
N GLY A 55 7.43 9.03 9.71
CA GLY A 55 8.10 10.31 10.01
C GLY A 55 7.13 11.40 10.48
N ASP A 56 7.61 12.63 10.66
CA ASP A 56 6.82 13.78 11.16
C ASP A 56 5.77 14.31 10.15
N ARG A 57 5.62 13.64 9.00
CA ARG A 57 4.78 14.07 7.88
C ARG A 57 3.69 13.05 7.61
N ARG A 58 2.43 13.49 7.70
CA ARG A 58 1.23 12.67 7.39
C ARG A 58 1.07 12.30 5.90
N TYR A 59 2.04 12.65 5.05
CA TYR A 59 1.98 12.41 3.62
C TYR A 59 3.33 12.01 3.06
N SER A 60 3.32 11.11 2.08
CA SER A 60 4.51 10.71 1.35
C SER A 60 4.89 11.73 0.27
N VAL A 61 6.11 11.60 -0.27
CA VAL A 61 6.50 12.27 -1.52
C VAL A 61 5.77 11.60 -2.68
N GLU A 62 5.41 12.37 -3.71
CA GLU A 62 4.81 11.83 -4.92
C GLU A 62 5.77 10.84 -5.61
N LYS A 63 5.26 9.65 -5.94
CA LYS A 63 6.03 8.57 -6.61
C LYS A 63 5.22 7.98 -7.76
N GLN A 64 5.91 7.26 -8.64
CA GLN A 64 5.25 6.46 -9.69
C GLN A 64 5.02 5.04 -9.19
N HIS A 65 4.01 4.34 -9.72
CA HIS A 65 3.71 2.94 -9.36
C HIS A 65 4.88 1.98 -9.64
N HIS A 66 5.81 2.31 -10.54
CA HIS A 66 7.10 1.60 -10.67
C HIS A 66 7.85 1.42 -9.34
N TRP A 67 7.71 2.37 -8.42
CA TRP A 67 8.32 2.24 -7.10
C TRP A 67 7.67 1.12 -6.29
N LEU A 68 6.34 1.04 -6.27
CA LEU A 68 5.61 -0.03 -5.58
C LEU A 68 5.95 -1.40 -6.17
N MET A 69 6.00 -1.50 -7.50
CA MET A 69 6.37 -2.74 -8.18
C MET A 69 7.75 -3.23 -7.75
N LYS A 70 8.73 -2.32 -7.62
CA LYS A 70 10.08 -2.65 -7.14
C LYS A 70 10.10 -2.97 -5.65
N ALA A 71 9.39 -2.20 -4.83
CA ALA A 71 9.37 -2.37 -3.38
C ALA A 71 8.72 -3.70 -2.96
N MET A 72 7.68 -4.12 -3.68
CA MET A 72 6.96 -5.36 -3.42
C MET A 72 7.51 -6.54 -4.23
N ALA A 73 8.38 -6.30 -5.22
CA ALA A 73 8.79 -7.28 -6.22
C ALA A 73 7.60 -7.97 -6.93
N LEU A 74 6.54 -7.20 -7.18
CA LEU A 74 5.30 -7.66 -7.82
C LEU A 74 4.96 -6.82 -9.06
N PRO A 75 4.29 -7.41 -10.07
CA PRO A 75 3.76 -6.67 -11.20
C PRO A 75 2.53 -5.82 -10.79
N LEU A 76 2.02 -5.01 -11.72
CA LEU A 76 0.83 -4.17 -11.51
C LEU A 76 -0.49 -4.88 -11.90
N ASP A 77 -0.42 -6.16 -12.28
CA ASP A 77 -1.50 -6.88 -12.98
C ASP A 77 -2.69 -7.25 -12.09
#